data_AF-A0A520C306-F1
#
_entry.id   AF-A0A520C306-F1
#
_cell.length_a   1.000
_cell.length_b   1.000
_cell.length_c   1.000
_cell.angle_alpha   90.00
_cell.angle_beta   90.00
_cell.angle_gamma   90.00
#
_symmetry.space_group_name_H-M   'P 1'
#
loop_
_entity.id
_entity.type
_entity.pdbx_description
1 polymer ?
#
loop_
_entity_poly.entity_id
_entity_poly.type
_entity_poly.pdbx_seq_one_letter_code
_entity_poly.pdbx_strand_id
1 'polypeptide(L)'
;MKPNKPIIITGVVIFAISACIIFPYESGKSNYIDDLKFTFITLALAMFTLMYGLMGKHFFKGLFFLLFSAVFSFACWSLFLYNDFWGVIPALYAGVPSGIVAGLLFLIFNYQFIKDENKLRRYTKQFVLYSIILLISSIIFAKGGDWIFELTEYFKNRK
;
A
#
# COMPACT_ATOMS: atom_id res chain seq x y z
N MET A 1 8.35 18.07 -14.91
CA MET A 1 9.32 16.96 -14.97
C MET A 1 8.83 15.99 -16.03
N LYS A 2 9.63 15.67 -17.06
CA LYS A 2 9.20 14.67 -18.06
C LYS A 2 9.33 13.29 -17.40
N PRO A 3 8.25 12.51 -17.27
CA PRO A 3 8.36 11.15 -16.78
C PRO A 3 9.27 10.36 -17.71
N ASN A 4 10.13 9.49 -17.13
CA ASN A 4 10.93 8.55 -17.90
C ASN A 4 9.99 7.44 -18.41
N LYS A 5 9.24 7.76 -19.47
CA LYS A 5 8.27 6.88 -20.14
C LYS A 5 8.76 5.43 -20.30
N PRO A 6 10.00 5.14 -20.75
CA PRO A 6 10.46 3.76 -20.88
C PRO A 6 10.51 3.02 -19.54
N ILE A 7 10.95 3.68 -18.46
CA ILE A 7 11.05 3.06 -17.13
C ILE A 7 9.67 2.72 -16.57
N ILE A 8 8.69 3.63 -16.75
CA ILE A 8 7.31 3.37 -16.31
C ILE A 8 6.72 2.20 -17.09
N ILE A 9 6.92 2.16 -18.41
CA ILE A 9 6.48 1.04 -19.25
C ILE A 9 7.10 -0.27 -18.77
N THR A 10 8.41 -0.30 -18.52
CA THR A 10 9.09 -1.48 -17.97
C THR A 10 8.48 -1.92 -16.64
N GLY A 11 8.22 -0.97 -15.73
CA GLY A 11 7.58 -1.27 -14.43
C GLY A 11 6.18 -1.87 -14.59
N VAL A 12 5.35 -1.33 -15.48
CA VAL A 12 4.00 -1.85 -15.78
C VAL A 12 4.08 -3.25 -16.40
N VAL A 13 5.03 -3.48 -17.32
CA VAL A 13 5.21 -4.80 -17.95
C VAL A 13 5.65 -5.84 -16.92
N ILE A 14 6.61 -5.53 -16.05
CA ILE A 14 7.03 -6.44 -14.98
C ILE A 14 5.86 -6.74 -14.04
N PHE A 15 5.06 -5.72 -13.68
CA PHE A 15 3.86 -5.91 -12.87
C PHE A 15 2.85 -6.86 -13.54
N ALA A 16 2.58 -6.66 -14.83
CA ALA A 16 1.65 -7.50 -15.58
C ALA A 16 2.15 -8.96 -15.70
N ILE A 17 3.44 -9.16 -15.94
CA ILE A 17 4.04 -10.52 -15.97
C ILE A 17 3.94 -11.17 -14.59
N SER A 18 4.24 -10.43 -13.53
CA SER A 18 4.14 -10.93 -12.15
C SER A 18 2.71 -11.37 -11.83
N ALA A 19 1.72 -10.51 -12.05
CA ALA A 19 0.32 -10.77 -11.71
C ALA A 19 -0.36 -11.81 -12.61
N CYS A 20 -0.11 -11.79 -13.92
CA CYS A 20 -0.84 -12.60 -14.89
C CYS A 20 -0.16 -13.93 -15.25
N ILE A 21 1.15 -14.07 -15.01
CA ILE A 21 1.91 -15.25 -15.43
C ILE A 21 2.54 -15.93 -14.21
N ILE A 22 3.36 -15.20 -13.43
CA ILE A 22 4.15 -15.78 -12.34
C ILE A 22 3.24 -16.18 -11.18
N PHE A 23 2.35 -15.30 -10.74
CA PHE A 23 1.42 -15.57 -9.65
C PHE A 23 0.53 -16.80 -9.90
N PRO A 24 -0.22 -16.92 -11.02
CA PRO A 24 -1.05 -18.11 -11.24
C PRO A 24 -0.22 -19.39 -11.40
N TYR A 25 0.99 -19.30 -11.95
CA TYR A 25 1.88 -20.44 -12.07
C TYR A 25 2.40 -20.96 -10.71
N GLU A 26 2.83 -20.06 -9.82
CA GLU A 26 3.24 -20.44 -8.46
C GLU A 26 2.04 -20.86 -7.62
N SER A 27 0.95 -20.09 -7.66
CA SER A 27 -0.26 -20.35 -6.89
C SER A 27 -0.88 -21.72 -7.16
N GLY A 28 -0.72 -22.26 -8.38
CA GLY A 28 -1.20 -23.61 -8.72
C GLY A 28 -0.35 -24.75 -8.14
N LYS A 29 0.84 -24.46 -7.58
CA LYS A 29 1.79 -25.45 -7.05
C LYS A 29 2.10 -25.24 -5.55
N SER A 30 1.75 -24.08 -5.01
CA SER A 30 2.01 -23.69 -3.63
C SER A 30 0.86 -24.04 -2.69
N ASN A 31 1.18 -24.47 -1.47
CA ASN A 31 0.20 -24.67 -0.40
C ASN A 31 0.24 -23.52 0.62
N TYR A 32 1.35 -22.77 0.67
CA TYR A 32 1.55 -21.66 1.60
C TYR A 32 1.95 -20.38 0.87
N ILE A 33 1.70 -19.23 1.50
CA ILE A 33 2.07 -17.92 0.94
C ILE A 33 3.59 -17.80 0.79
N ASP A 34 4.36 -18.42 1.68
CA ASP A 34 5.84 -18.40 1.65
C ASP A 34 6.43 -19.10 0.42
N ASP A 35 5.63 -19.88 -0.30
CA ASP A 35 6.04 -20.53 -1.55
C ASP A 35 5.99 -19.57 -2.75
N LEU A 36 5.29 -18.43 -2.64
CA LEU A 36 5.10 -17.41 -3.70
C LEU A 36 6.31 -16.46 -3.86
N LYS A 37 7.53 -16.99 -3.68
CA LYS A 37 8.75 -16.17 -3.58
C LYS A 37 9.00 -15.36 -4.84
N PHE A 38 8.84 -15.96 -6.04
CA PHE A 38 9.09 -15.23 -7.28
C PHE A 38 8.03 -14.18 -7.54
N THR A 39 6.78 -14.43 -7.17
CA THR A 39 5.70 -13.43 -7.22
C THR A 39 6.07 -12.22 -6.39
N PHE A 40 6.40 -12.37 -5.11
CA PHE A 40 6.72 -11.23 -4.25
C PHE A 40 7.97 -10.47 -4.70
N ILE A 41 9.02 -11.15 -5.12
CA ILE A 41 10.25 -10.52 -5.63
C ILE A 41 9.96 -9.69 -6.88
N THR A 42 9.23 -10.27 -7.84
CA THR A 42 8.92 -9.57 -9.11
C THR A 42 7.96 -8.42 -8.90
N LEU A 43 7.00 -8.54 -7.98
CA LEU A 43 6.11 -7.44 -7.59
C LEU A 43 6.87 -6.29 -6.93
N ALA A 44 7.83 -6.61 -6.04
CA ALA A 44 8.69 -5.62 -5.39
C ALA A 44 9.55 -4.88 -6.43
N LEU A 45 10.17 -5.61 -7.37
CA LEU A 45 10.93 -5.03 -8.48
C LEU A 45 10.07 -4.11 -9.36
N ALA A 46 8.86 -4.54 -9.70
CA ALA A 46 7.90 -3.72 -10.44
C ALA A 46 7.58 -2.43 -9.68
N MET A 47 7.33 -2.53 -8.37
CA MET A 47 6.99 -1.38 -7.54
C MET A 47 8.14 -0.38 -7.39
N PHE A 48 9.37 -0.85 -7.16
CA PHE A 48 10.53 0.02 -7.12
C PHE A 48 10.78 0.71 -8.47
N THR A 49 10.62 -0.02 -9.57
CA THR A 49 10.79 0.51 -10.92
C THR A 49 9.74 1.58 -11.25
N LEU A 50 8.47 1.33 -10.90
CA LEU A 50 7.38 2.30 -11.05
C LEU A 50 7.62 3.55 -10.18
N MET A 51 8.01 3.37 -8.92
CA MET A 51 8.28 4.48 -8.02
C MET A 51 9.46 5.33 -8.51
N TYR A 52 10.53 4.70 -9.00
CA TYR A 52 11.66 5.39 -9.62
C TYR A 52 11.24 6.14 -10.90
N GLY A 53 10.45 5.50 -11.77
CA GLY A 53 9.95 6.11 -13.01
C GLY A 53 9.04 7.33 -12.77
N LEU A 54 8.22 7.30 -11.71
CA LEU A 54 7.29 8.38 -11.35
C LEU A 54 7.96 9.53 -10.59
N MET A 55 8.85 9.23 -9.65
CA MET A 55 9.45 10.25 -8.75
C MET A 55 10.82 10.76 -9.22
N GLY A 56 11.54 10.01 -10.07
CA GLY A 56 12.85 10.37 -10.61
C GLY A 56 13.84 10.75 -9.50
N LYS A 57 14.37 11.99 -9.55
CA LYS A 57 15.34 12.51 -8.55
C LYS A 57 14.80 12.58 -7.12
N HIS A 58 13.49 12.50 -6.93
CA HIS A 58 12.84 12.50 -5.61
C HIS A 58 12.53 11.10 -5.09
N PHE A 59 13.02 10.05 -5.76
CA PHE A 59 12.83 8.65 -5.35
C PHE A 59 13.14 8.41 -3.87
N PHE A 60 14.32 8.82 -3.38
CA PHE A 60 14.69 8.63 -1.98
C PHE A 60 13.76 9.37 -1.00
N LYS A 61 13.21 10.52 -1.39
CA LYS A 61 12.23 11.24 -0.56
C LYS A 61 10.92 10.46 -0.46
N GLY A 62 10.47 9.86 -1.57
CA GLY A 62 9.31 8.98 -1.59
C GLY A 62 9.52 7.70 -0.79
N LEU A 63 10.67 7.05 -0.95
CA LEU A 63 11.04 5.87 -0.20
C LEU A 63 11.10 6.15 1.31
N PHE A 64 11.70 7.28 1.70
CA PHE A 64 11.75 7.70 3.10
C PHE A 64 10.35 7.98 3.64
N PHE A 65 9.49 8.65 2.87
CA PHE A 65 8.10 8.85 3.24
C PHE A 65 7.35 7.52 3.45
N LEU A 66 7.54 6.53 2.57
CA LEU A 66 6.94 5.21 2.73
C LEU A 66 7.43 4.49 3.98
N LEU A 67 8.71 4.59 4.29
CA LEU A 67 9.27 4.00 5.50
C LEU A 67 8.67 4.66 6.75
N PHE A 68 8.55 5.99 6.76
CA PHE A 68 7.87 6.70 7.85
C PHE A 68 6.38 6.34 7.94
N SER A 69 5.70 6.19 6.81
CA SER A 69 4.30 5.76 6.73
C SER A 69 4.11 4.36 7.34
N ALA A 70 5.03 3.44 7.03
CA ALA A 70 5.04 2.09 7.59
C ALA A 70 5.27 2.09 9.10
N VAL A 71 6.28 2.81 9.59
CA VAL A 71 6.60 2.91 11.03
C VAL A 71 5.47 3.60 11.79
N PHE A 72 4.90 4.67 11.23
CA PHE A 72 3.78 5.39 11.84
C PHE A 72 2.54 4.50 11.94
N SER A 73 2.21 3.76 10.88
CA SER A 73 1.08 2.81 10.90
C SER A 73 1.30 1.69 11.92
N PHE A 74 2.50 1.11 11.97
CA PHE A 74 2.87 0.13 12.98
C PHE A 74 2.66 0.68 14.40
N ALA A 75 3.15 1.90 14.68
CA ALA A 75 2.96 2.54 15.98
C ALA A 75 1.47 2.78 16.28
N CYS A 76 0.68 3.22 15.31
CA CYS A 76 -0.76 3.39 15.48
C CYS A 76 -1.45 2.07 15.82
N TRP A 77 -1.12 0.98 15.14
CA TRP A 77 -1.68 -0.34 15.42
C TRP A 77 -1.26 -0.87 16.79
N SER A 78 0.02 -0.73 17.14
CA SER A 78 0.57 -1.20 18.42
C SER A 78 0.14 -0.36 19.63
N LEU A 79 -0.35 0.87 19.44
CA LEU A 79 -0.78 1.73 20.55
C LEU A 79 -2.30 1.81 20.67
N PHE A 80 -3.02 1.86 19.55
CA PHE A 80 -4.47 2.11 19.54
C PHE A 80 -5.32 0.86 19.29
N LEU A 81 -4.83 -0.13 18.54
CA LEU A 81 -5.59 -1.35 18.23
C LEU A 81 -5.25 -2.50 19.16
N TYR A 82 -3.97 -2.65 19.52
CA TYR A 82 -3.51 -3.73 20.38
C TYR A 82 -2.54 -3.19 21.42
N ASN A 83 -3.00 -2.99 22.66
CA ASN A 83 -2.18 -2.41 23.74
C ASN A 83 -1.40 -3.47 24.55
N ASP A 84 -1.31 -4.70 24.05
CA ASP A 84 -0.65 -5.82 24.71
C ASP A 84 0.64 -6.21 23.98
N PHE A 85 1.56 -6.87 24.68
CA PHE A 85 2.84 -7.34 24.11
C PHE A 85 2.63 -8.22 22.85
N TRP A 86 1.57 -9.01 22.81
CA TRP A 86 1.20 -9.83 21.65
C TRP A 86 0.63 -9.03 20.49
N GLY A 87 0.19 -7.80 20.74
CA GLY A 87 -0.30 -6.83 19.76
C GLY A 87 0.74 -6.38 18.73
N VAL A 88 2.02 -6.58 19.03
CA VAL A 88 3.13 -6.30 18.12
C VAL A 88 3.07 -7.18 16.86
N ILE A 89 2.63 -8.43 17.00
CA ILE A 89 2.52 -9.37 15.88
C ILE A 89 1.53 -8.88 14.82
N PRO A 90 0.24 -8.63 15.13
CA PRO A 90 -0.72 -8.10 14.15
C PRO A 90 -0.33 -6.69 13.67
N ALA A 91 0.30 -5.86 14.51
CA ALA A 91 0.81 -4.55 14.07
C ALA A 91 1.91 -4.71 13.01
N LEU A 92 2.76 -5.73 13.09
CA LEU A 92 3.81 -5.99 12.12
C LEU A 92 3.25 -6.62 10.84
N TYR A 93 2.33 -7.58 10.96
CA TYR A 93 1.75 -8.28 9.80
C TYR A 93 0.69 -7.47 9.03
N ALA A 94 -0.03 -6.57 9.69
CA ALA A 94 -1.12 -5.81 9.06
C ALA A 94 -0.94 -4.28 9.17
N GLY A 95 -0.35 -3.79 10.27
CA GLY A 95 -0.03 -2.37 10.43
C GLY A 95 1.05 -1.87 9.47
N VAL A 96 2.16 -2.61 9.30
CA VAL A 96 3.21 -2.23 8.35
C VAL A 96 2.70 -2.22 6.89
N PRO A 97 2.06 -3.29 6.37
CA PRO A 97 1.52 -3.27 5.01
C PRO A 97 0.46 -2.20 4.78
N SER A 98 -0.46 -1.97 5.73
CA SER A 98 -1.48 -0.91 5.62
C SER A 98 -0.84 0.48 5.54
N GLY A 99 0.24 0.72 6.28
CA GLY A 99 1.03 1.95 6.21
C GLY A 99 1.71 2.15 4.86
N ILE A 100 2.27 1.09 4.27
CA ILE A 100 2.90 1.14 2.94
C ILE A 100 1.84 1.46 1.87
N VAL A 101 0.70 0.76 1.89
CA VAL A 101 -0.41 0.99 0.94
C VAL A 101 -0.96 2.41 1.08
N ALA A 102 -1.19 2.86 2.32
CA ALA A 102 -1.68 4.21 2.58
C ALA A 102 -0.70 5.28 2.09
N GLY A 103 0.60 5.08 2.32
CA GLY A 103 1.65 5.98 1.85
C GLY A 103 1.72 6.05 0.33
N LEU A 104 1.63 4.92 -0.37
CA LEU A 104 1.59 4.89 -1.84
C LEU A 104 0.38 5.63 -2.41
N LEU A 105 -0.82 5.34 -1.89
CA LEU A 105 -2.04 6.02 -2.32
C LEU A 105 -1.96 7.52 -2.05
N PHE A 106 -1.49 7.92 -0.88
CA PHE A 106 -1.31 9.33 -0.54
C PHE A 106 -0.37 10.03 -1.51
N LEU A 107 0.77 9.42 -1.88
CA LEU A 107 1.69 10.00 -2.86
C LEU A 107 1.02 10.25 -4.23
N ILE A 108 0.18 9.32 -4.68
CA ILE A 108 -0.57 9.43 -5.94
C ILE A 108 -1.61 10.57 -5.84
N PHE A 109 -2.45 10.56 -4.81
CA PHE A 109 -3.52 11.56 -4.64
C PHE A 109 -2.95 12.96 -4.39
N ASN A 110 -1.91 13.09 -3.57
CA ASN A 110 -1.29 14.35 -3.27
C ASN A 110 -0.70 15.01 -4.53
N TYR A 111 -0.08 14.21 -5.42
CA TYR A 111 0.44 14.71 -6.69
C TYR A 111 -0.67 15.23 -7.63
N GLN A 112 -1.81 14.53 -7.68
CA GLN A 112 -2.88 14.85 -8.62
C GLN A 112 -3.81 15.97 -8.15
N PHE A 113 -4.19 15.97 -6.86
CA PHE A 113 -5.33 16.77 -6.38
C PHE A 113 -4.95 17.95 -5.49
N ILE A 114 -3.78 17.94 -4.85
CA ILE A 114 -3.41 18.98 -3.88
C ILE A 114 -2.51 20.03 -4.55
N LYS A 115 -3.15 21.10 -5.07
CA LYS A 115 -2.49 22.33 -5.50
C LYS A 115 -3.18 23.49 -4.79
N ASP A 116 -2.50 24.07 -3.81
CA ASP A 116 -3.03 25.19 -3.03
C ASP A 116 -1.90 26.17 -2.72
N GLU A 117 -2.18 27.46 -2.82
CA GLU A 117 -1.19 28.53 -2.64
C GLU A 117 -0.90 28.77 -1.15
N ASN A 118 -1.91 28.60 -0.30
CA ASN A 118 -1.74 28.73 1.14
C ASN A 118 -1.10 27.46 1.73
N LYS A 119 0.15 27.61 2.21
CA LYS A 119 0.95 26.52 2.80
C LYS A 119 0.23 25.82 3.95
N LEU A 120 -0.42 26.56 4.85
CA LEU A 120 -1.03 26.01 6.05
C LEU A 120 -2.24 25.15 5.67
N ARG A 121 -3.13 25.71 4.82
CA ARG A 121 -4.29 24.99 4.28
C ARG A 121 -3.88 23.72 3.51
N ARG A 122 -2.78 23.79 2.76
CA ARG A 122 -2.22 22.65 2.03
C ARG A 122 -1.78 21.52 2.97
N TYR A 123 -1.05 21.84 4.03
CA TYR A 123 -0.61 20.83 5.00
C TYR A 123 -1.78 20.21 5.76
N THR A 124 -2.80 21.01 6.13
CA THR A 124 -4.01 20.47 6.76
C THR A 124 -4.74 19.51 5.81
N LYS A 125 -4.90 19.86 4.52
CA LYS A 125 -5.50 18.96 3.53
C LYS A 125 -4.71 17.66 3.36
N GLN A 126 -3.38 17.76 3.31
CA GLN A 126 -2.49 16.59 3.22
C GLN A 126 -2.61 15.68 4.43
N PHE A 127 -2.61 16.26 5.63
CA PHE A 127 -2.77 15.51 6.87
C PHE A 127 -4.12 14.79 6.92
N VAL A 128 -5.22 15.50 6.67
CA VAL A 128 -6.57 14.92 6.66
C VAL A 128 -6.69 13.82 5.62
N LEU A 129 -6.19 14.05 4.39
CA LEU A 129 -6.20 13.03 3.34
C LEU A 129 -5.42 11.79 3.75
N TYR A 130 -4.21 11.95 4.27
CA TYR A 130 -3.39 10.83 4.73
C TYR A 130 -4.08 10.05 5.85
N SER A 131 -4.64 10.75 6.85
CA SER A 131 -5.36 10.11 7.96
C SER A 131 -6.56 9.30 7.47
N ILE A 132 -7.34 9.82 6.51
CA ILE A 132 -8.48 9.11 5.91
C ILE A 132 -8.00 7.85 5.18
N ILE A 133 -6.97 7.98 4.33
CA ILE A 133 -6.43 6.84 3.57
C ILE A 133 -5.88 5.78 4.53
N LEU A 134 -5.13 6.19 5.56
CA LEU A 134 -4.56 5.28 6.54
C LEU A 134 -5.64 4.54 7.33
N LEU A 135 -6.72 5.23 7.72
CA LEU A 135 -7.85 4.63 8.41
C LEU A 135 -8.55 3.59 7.53
N ILE A 136 -8.83 3.92 6.26
CA ILE A 136 -9.45 2.99 5.31
C ILE A 136 -8.55 1.77 5.10
N SER A 137 -7.26 1.98 4.80
CA SER A 137 -6.29 0.89 4.65
C SER A 137 -6.23 0.03 5.91
N SER A 138 -6.18 0.63 7.09
CA SER A 138 -6.13 -0.10 8.36
C SER A 138 -7.37 -0.97 8.57
N ILE A 139 -8.57 -0.46 8.26
CA ILE A 139 -9.81 -1.25 8.36
C ILE A 139 -9.77 -2.45 7.41
N ILE A 140 -9.33 -2.26 6.16
CA ILE A 140 -9.23 -3.33 5.17
C ILE A 140 -8.29 -4.44 5.65
N PHE A 141 -7.12 -4.07 6.18
CA PHE A 141 -6.14 -5.02 6.69
C PHE A 141 -6.54 -5.65 8.03
N ALA A 142 -7.26 -4.93 8.91
CA ALA A 142 -7.72 -5.46 10.18
C ALA A 142 -8.80 -6.55 10.02
N LYS A 143 -9.62 -6.43 8.97
CA LYS A 143 -10.65 -7.43 8.63
C LYS A 143 -10.14 -8.54 7.70
N GLY A 144 -8.84 -8.59 7.40
CA GLY A 144 -8.24 -9.70 6.64
C GLY A 144 -8.72 -9.85 5.20
N GLY A 145 -9.36 -8.83 4.60
CA GLY A 145 -9.93 -8.94 3.26
C GLY A 145 -11.30 -9.63 3.16
N ASP A 146 -11.81 -10.24 4.23
CA ASP A 146 -13.13 -10.90 4.27
C ASP A 146 -14.31 -9.92 4.30
N TRP A 147 -14.05 -8.61 4.41
CA TRP A 147 -15.09 -7.60 4.42
C TRP A 147 -15.98 -7.61 3.16
N ILE A 148 -15.45 -7.98 1.97
CA ILE A 148 -16.25 -8.14 0.76
C ILE A 148 -17.18 -9.35 0.89
N PHE A 149 -16.69 -10.45 1.46
CA PHE A 149 -17.50 -11.63 1.74
C PHE A 149 -18.60 -11.31 2.76
N GLU A 150 -18.25 -10.69 3.89
CA GLU A 150 -19.20 -10.23 4.92
C GLU A 150 -20.25 -9.25 4.35
N LEU A 151 -19.85 -8.26 3.54
CA LEU A 151 -20.78 -7.32 2.90
C LEU A 151 -21.71 -8.05 1.92
N THR A 152 -21.17 -8.93 1.10
CA THR A 152 -21.94 -9.69 0.10
C THR A 152 -22.94 -10.62 0.79
N GLU A 153 -22.54 -11.27 1.87
CA GLU A 153 -23.39 -12.14 2.68
C GLU A 153 -24.45 -11.35 3.47
N TYR A 154 -24.10 -10.17 4.00
CA TYR A 154 -25.03 -9.27 4.68
C TYR A 154 -26.14 -8.77 3.76
N PHE A 155 -25.82 -8.41 2.50
CA PHE A 155 -26.84 -8.02 1.52
C PHE A 155 -27.67 -9.21 1.02
N LYS A 156 -27.09 -10.42 0.99
CA LYS A 156 -27.80 -11.64 0.62
C LYS A 156 -28.82 -12.05 1.69
N ASN A 157 -28.51 -11.88 2.97
CA ASN A 157 -29.40 -12.20 4.09
C ASN A 157 -30.51 -11.15 4.36
N ARG A 158 -30.50 -10.03 3.64
CA ARG A 158 -31.56 -8.99 3.69
C ARG A 158 -32.59 -9.07 2.54
N LYS A 159 -32.43 -10.02 1.61
CA LYS A 159 -33.45 -10.37 0.60
C LYS A 159 -34.28 -11.53 1.11
#